data_AF-B8F7K3-F1
#
_entry.id   AF-B8F7K3-F1
#
_cell.length_a   1.000
_cell.length_b   1.000
_cell.length_c   1.000
_cell.angle_alpha   90.00
_cell.angle_beta   90.00
_cell.angle_gamma   90.00
#
_symmetry.space_group_name_H-M   'P 1'
#
loop_
_entity.id
_entity.type
_entity.pdbx_description
1 polymer ?
#
loop_
_entity_poly.entity_id
_entity_poly.type
_entity_poly.pdbx_seq_one_letter_code
_entity_poly.pdbx_strand_id
1 'polypeptide(L)'
;MRNVSDKLNYDEADNWYVCSLVVQVKPEKLDLVKQALTELPNTEIHGVKLEESKLVVVLESSYQPDLVDRMEMIKDIEGVIVVSLIYSHQDETL
;
A
#
# COMPACT_ATOMS: atom_id res chain seq x y z
N MET A 1 2.42 9.10 29.41
CA MET A 1 2.82 10.03 28.34
C MET A 1 3.89 9.33 27.52
N ARG A 2 3.57 8.82 26.32
CA ARG A 2 4.58 8.18 25.46
C ARG A 2 5.44 9.30 24.87
N ASN A 3 6.71 9.34 25.28
CA ASN A 3 7.65 10.35 24.83
C ASN A 3 7.91 10.18 23.32
N VAL A 4 7.70 11.27 22.59
CA VAL A 4 7.91 11.44 21.15
C VAL A 4 9.40 11.53 20.77
N SER A 5 10.30 11.08 21.64
CA SER A 5 11.76 11.24 21.50
C SER A 5 12.47 10.02 20.92
N ASP A 6 11.72 8.98 20.50
CA ASP A 6 12.27 7.79 19.83
C ASP A 6 12.24 7.92 18.29
N LYS A 7 12.27 9.16 17.77
CA LYS A 7 12.80 9.39 16.41
C LYS A 7 14.32 9.24 16.47
N LEU A 8 14.76 8.03 16.80
CA LEU A 8 16.15 7.62 16.65
C LEU A 8 16.44 7.66 15.16
N ASN A 9 17.25 8.65 14.83
CA ASN A 9 18.12 8.80 13.68
C ASN A 9 18.64 7.44 13.16
N TYR A 10 17.81 6.71 12.43
CA TYR A 10 18.25 5.74 11.43
C TYR A 10 18.77 6.56 10.26
N ASP A 11 19.91 6.17 9.73
CA ASP A 11 20.42 6.72 8.49
C ASP A 11 19.39 6.33 7.40
N GLU A 12 18.42 7.21 7.10
CA GLU A 12 17.32 6.99 6.13
C GLU A 12 17.82 6.85 4.67
N ALA A 13 19.13 6.72 4.45
CA ALA A 13 19.72 6.85 3.12
C ALA A 13 19.52 5.62 2.21
N ASP A 14 19.14 4.44 2.73
CA ASP A 14 19.06 3.23 1.89
C ASP A 14 18.04 2.16 2.36
N ASN A 15 17.11 2.49 3.25
CA ASN A 15 16.02 1.56 3.57
C ASN A 15 14.89 1.71 2.55
N TRP A 16 14.55 0.62 1.88
CA TRP A 16 13.49 0.59 0.87
C TRP A 16 12.58 -0.61 1.03
N TYR A 17 11.29 -0.34 1.20
CA TYR A 17 10.26 -1.35 1.36
C TYR A 17 9.33 -1.29 0.16
N VAL A 18 9.12 -2.43 -0.50
CA VAL A 18 8.14 -2.57 -1.59
C VAL A 18 7.25 -3.76 -1.34
N CYS A 19 5.95 -3.61 -1.57
CA CYS A 19 5.00 -4.72 -1.44
C CYS A 19 3.96 -4.71 -2.56
N SER A 20 3.52 -5.90 -2.95
CA SER A 20 2.45 -6.10 -3.92
C SER A 20 1.21 -6.65 -3.23
N LEU A 21 0.07 -6.03 -3.51
CA LEU A 21 -1.23 -6.33 -2.98
C LEU A 21 -2.16 -6.76 -4.10
N VAL A 22 -3.05 -7.70 -3.79
CA VAL A 22 -4.29 -7.90 -4.54
C VAL A 22 -5.41 -7.22 -3.78
N VAL A 23 -6.07 -6.26 -4.43
CA VAL A 23 -7.23 -5.55 -3.91
C VAL A 23 -8.45 -6.03 -4.67
N GLN A 24 -9.34 -6.74 -4.01
CA GLN A 24 -10.63 -7.09 -4.58
C GLN A 24 -11.63 -5.99 -4.27
N VAL A 25 -12.38 -5.58 -5.29
CA VAL A 25 -13.33 -4.48 -5.21
C VAL A 25 -14.71 -4.91 -5.67
N LYS A 26 -15.73 -4.15 -5.27
CA LYS A 26 -17.06 -4.26 -5.87
C LYS A 26 -16.98 -3.82 -7.33
N PRO A 27 -17.51 -4.60 -8.29
CA PRO A 27 -17.45 -4.27 -9.71
C PRO A 27 -17.99 -2.87 -10.02
N GLU A 28 -19.07 -2.46 -9.34
CA GLU A 28 -19.73 -1.16 -9.50
C GLU A 28 -18.92 0.04 -8.95
N LYS A 29 -17.87 -0.23 -8.17
CA LYS A 29 -16.99 0.78 -7.54
C LYS A 29 -15.55 0.72 -8.07
N LEU A 30 -15.29 -0.11 -9.09
CA LEU A 30 -13.94 -0.33 -9.62
C LEU A 30 -13.24 0.97 -10.01
N ASP A 31 -13.90 1.83 -10.78
CA ASP A 31 -13.30 3.10 -11.22
C ASP A 31 -13.08 4.09 -10.08
N LEU A 32 -13.98 4.11 -9.09
CA LEU A 32 -13.81 4.92 -7.87
C LEU A 32 -12.59 4.47 -7.07
N VAL A 33 -12.44 3.16 -6.86
CA VAL A 33 -11.29 2.61 -6.12
C VAL A 33 -10.00 2.86 -6.90
N LYS A 34 -9.98 2.68 -8.23
CA LYS A 34 -8.81 2.99 -9.07
C LYS A 34 -8.39 4.45 -8.96
N GLN A 35 -9.34 5.37 -8.96
CA GLN A 35 -9.06 6.79 -8.79
C GLN A 35 -8.45 7.07 -7.42
N ALA A 36 -9.08 6.58 -6.35
CA ALA A 36 -8.58 6.75 -4.98
C ALA A 36 -7.16 6.18 -4.80
N LEU A 37 -6.88 5.00 -5.35
CA LEU A 37 -5.55 4.39 -5.32
C LEU A 37 -4.50 5.22 -6.05
N THR A 38 -4.87 5.87 -7.15
CA THR A 38 -3.95 6.71 -7.94
C THR A 38 -3.62 8.03 -7.24
N GLU A 39 -4.46 8.46 -6.29
CA GLU A 39 -4.23 9.66 -5.47
C GLU A 39 -3.37 9.38 -4.24
N LEU A 40 -3.17 8.09 -3.88
CA LEU A 40 -2.29 7.73 -2.78
C LEU A 40 -0.81 7.91 -3.17
N PRO A 41 0.02 8.45 -2.28
CA PRO A 41 1.45 8.55 -2.53
C PRO A 41 2.05 7.15 -2.74
N ASN A 42 3.10 7.08 -3.56
CA ASN A 42 3.88 5.89 -3.93
C ASN A 42 3.03 4.60 -4.01
N THR A 43 1.94 4.68 -4.76
CA THR A 43 0.98 3.60 -4.99
C THR A 43 0.78 3.47 -6.49
N GLU A 44 1.03 2.29 -7.04
CA GLU A 44 0.87 2.01 -8.48
C GLU A 44 -0.06 0.82 -8.71
N ILE A 45 -0.92 0.90 -9.73
CA ILE A 45 -1.75 -0.22 -10.18
C ILE A 45 -1.06 -0.90 -11.36
N HIS A 46 -0.45 -2.06 -11.14
CA HIS A 46 0.24 -2.82 -12.19
C HIS A 46 -0.68 -3.69 -13.04
N GLY A 47 -1.87 -4.01 -12.54
CA GLY A 47 -2.78 -4.93 -13.24
C GLY A 47 -4.22 -4.80 -12.80
N VAL A 48 -5.13 -5.06 -13.74
CA VAL A 48 -6.56 -5.08 -13.48
C VAL A 48 -7.13 -6.35 -14.10
N LYS A 49 -7.79 -7.18 -13.29
CA LYS A 49 -8.54 -8.34 -13.76
C LYS A 49 -10.04 -8.06 -13.61
N LEU A 50 -10.62 -7.48 -14.66
CA LEU A 50 -12.00 -6.98 -14.69
C LEU A 50 -13.04 -8.07 -14.36
N GLU A 51 -12.87 -9.28 -14.91
CA GLU A 51 -13.76 -10.43 -14.69
C GLU A 51 -13.86 -10.86 -13.22
N GLU A 52 -12.80 -10.63 -12.43
CA GLU A 52 -12.75 -10.97 -11.00
C GLU A 52 -12.85 -9.74 -10.09
N SER A 53 -12.92 -8.55 -10.67
CA SER A 53 -12.83 -7.26 -9.94
C SER A 53 -11.63 -7.21 -8.99
N LYS A 54 -10.46 -7.63 -9.49
CA LYS A 54 -9.18 -7.61 -8.76
C LYS A 54 -8.23 -6.59 -9.36
N LEU A 55 -7.52 -5.89 -8.49
CA LEU A 55 -6.47 -4.95 -8.80
C LEU A 55 -5.15 -5.48 -8.23
N VAL A 56 -4.08 -5.43 -9.01
CA VAL A 56 -2.72 -5.65 -8.52
C VAL A 56 -2.12 -4.29 -8.25
N VAL A 57 -1.83 -4.01 -6.98
CA VAL A 57 -1.32 -2.73 -6.50
C VAL A 57 0.08 -2.94 -5.94
N VAL A 58 0.99 -2.01 -6.18
CA VAL A 58 2.31 -1.98 -5.54
C VAL A 58 2.42 -0.71 -4.70
N LEU A 59 2.90 -0.88 -3.48
CA LEU A 59 3.22 0.21 -2.57
C LEU A 59 4.71 0.21 -2.29
N GLU A 60 5.29 1.39 -2.19
CA GLU A 60 6.69 1.57 -1.82
C GLU A 60 6.88 2.67 -0.76
N SER A 61 7.87 2.49 0.10
CA SER A 61 8.20 3.45 1.15
C SER A 61 9.63 3.27 1.62
N SER A 62 10.26 4.34 2.09
CA SER A 62 11.50 4.28 2.87
C SER A 62 11.24 3.99 4.35
N TYR A 63 9.98 3.97 4.79
CA TYR A 63 9.57 3.73 6.16
C TYR A 63 8.44 2.69 6.23
N GLN A 64 8.69 1.57 6.91
CA GLN A 64 7.76 0.43 6.96
C GLN A 64 6.37 0.78 7.53
N PRO A 65 6.23 1.58 8.61
CA PRO A 65 4.92 1.98 9.12
C PRO A 65 4.04 2.70 8.10
N ASP A 66 4.63 3.48 7.18
CA ASP A 66 3.86 4.15 6.12
C ASP A 66 3.19 3.15 5.16
N LEU A 67 3.80 1.98 4.93
CA LEU A 67 3.18 0.91 4.14
C LEU A 67 1.96 0.33 4.86
N VAL A 68 2.08 0.12 6.17
CA VAL A 68 0.97 -0.41 6.99
C VAL A 68 -0.19 0.58 6.99
N ASP A 69 0.09 1.86 7.22
CA ASP A 69 -0.92 2.91 7.19
C ASP A 69 -1.62 2.98 5.82
N ARG A 70 -0.86 2.88 4.72
CA ARG A 70 -1.44 2.84 3.36
C ARG A 70 -2.29 1.60 3.13
N MET A 71 -1.89 0.43 3.60
CA MET A 71 -2.72 -0.78 3.48
C MET A 71 -4.06 -0.63 4.21
N GLU A 72 -4.06 0.01 5.38
CA GLU A 72 -5.29 0.31 6.12
C GLU A 72 -6.14 1.38 5.41
N MET A 73 -5.52 2.44 4.88
CA MET A 73 -6.21 3.42 4.03
C MET A 73 -6.89 2.76 2.83
N ILE A 74 -6.23 1.81 2.17
CA ILE A 74 -6.78 1.08 1.02
C ILE A 74 -7.96 0.21 1.45
N LYS A 75 -7.87 -0.50 2.59
CA LYS A 75 -8.99 -1.30 3.11
C LYS A 75 -10.24 -0.44 3.36
N ASP A 76 -10.06 0.80 3.79
CA ASP A 76 -11.15 1.71 4.13
C ASP A 76 -11.77 2.43 2.92
N ILE A 77 -11.22 2.27 1.71
CA ILE A 77 -11.80 2.83 0.49
C ILE A 77 -13.18 2.20 0.23
N GLU A 78 -14.19 3.04 0.01
CA GLU A 78 -15.53 2.57 -0.32
C GLU A 78 -15.52 1.67 -1.56
N GLY A 79 -15.94 0.42 -1.38
CA GLY A 79 -15.99 -0.57 -2.46
C GLY A 79 -14.86 -1.59 -2.42
N VAL A 80 -13.84 -1.42 -1.58
CA VAL A 80 -12.87 -2.48 -1.30
C VAL A 80 -13.53 -3.60 -0.48
N ILE A 81 -13.27 -4.84 -0.89
CA ILE A 81 -13.80 -6.05 -0.25
C ILE A 81 -12.68 -6.73 0.55
N VAL A 82 -11.52 -6.90 -0.08
CA VAL A 82 -10.35 -7.51 0.56
C VAL A 82 -9.07 -6.90 0.01
N VAL A 83 -8.09 -6.75 0.89
CA VAL A 83 -6.70 -6.43 0.57
C VAL A 83 -5.85 -7.62 1.00
N SER A 84 -5.11 -8.22 0.08
CA SER A 84 -4.25 -9.38 0.34
C SER A 84 -2.82 -9.07 -0.07
N LEU A 85 -1.89 -9.19 0.87
CA LEU A 85 -0.46 -9.11 0.59
C LEU A 85 0.01 -10.36 -0.17
N ILE A 86 0.57 -10.16 -1.37
CA ILE A 86 1.10 -11.24 -2.21
C ILE A 86 2.61 -11.35 -2.09
N TYR A 87 3.28 -10.19 -2.06
CA TYR A 87 4.73 -10.11 -2.02
C TYR A 87 5.19 -8.92 -1.20
N SER A 88 6.29 -9.06 -0.49
CA SER A 88 6.98 -7.96 0.18
C SER A 88 8.48 -8.16 0.06
N HIS A 89 9.20 -7.08 -0.19
CA HIS A 89 10.65 -7.01 -0.17
C HIS A 89 11.09 -5.82 0.66
N GLN A 90 12.21 -5.98 1.36
CA GLN A 90 12.81 -4.99 2.24
C GLN A 90 14.30 -5.01 1.93
N ASP A 91 14.81 -3.89 1.47
CA ASP A 91 16.24 -3.63 1.36
C ASP A 91 16.60 -2.73 2.54
N GLU A 92 17.49 -3.22 3.41
CA GLU A 92 17.94 -2.52 4.60
C GLU A 92 19.45 -2.57 4.62
N THR A 93 20.09 -1.40 4.52
CA THR A 93 21.54 -1.32 4.66
C THR A 93 21.89 -1.23 6.16
N LEU A 94 22.52 -2.30 6.66
CA LEU A 94 22.92 -2.50 8.07
C LEU A 94 24.05 -1.57 8.53
#